data_AF-A0AAD5XNS9-F1
#
_entry.id   AF-A0AAD5XNS9-F1
#
_cell.length_a   1.000
_cell.length_b   1.000
_cell.length_c   1.000
_cell.angle_alpha   90.00
_cell.angle_beta   90.00
_cell.angle_gamma   90.00
#
_symmetry.space_group_name_H-M   'P 1'
#
loop_
_entity.id
_entity.type
_entity.pdbx_description
1 polymer ?
#
loop_
_entity_poly.entity_id
_entity_poly.type
_entity_poly.pdbx_seq_one_letter_code
_entity_poly.pdbx_strand_id
1 'polypeptide(L)'
;MGMCSSKEPVVQSETSMAIDRSIEEDSKRLKRECKILLLGGGESGKSTIVKQMKIIHQDGYTRDDLMAHRSTVYKNTLDSIQSLIAAVESFQLTFATPEIQIKADKLLALRPDFDGSYKLSQEHADSIAIITSDPAAVAALERSNEFYIIDSAA
;
A
#
# COMPACT_ATOMS: atom_id res chain seq x y z
N MET A 1 47.54 21.25 41.26
CA MET A 1 48.16 20.49 40.15
C MET A 1 47.25 19.30 39.88
N GLY A 2 46.42 19.22 38.85
CA GLY A 2 46.51 19.77 37.50
C GLY A 2 46.99 18.70 36.53
N MET A 3 46.21 17.63 36.29
CA MET A 3 46.56 16.57 35.33
C MET A 3 45.37 15.65 34.97
N CYS A 4 44.32 16.17 34.34
CA CYS A 4 43.28 15.32 33.70
C CYS A 4 42.43 16.10 32.66
N SER A 5 43.05 16.61 31.59
CA SER A 5 42.31 17.23 30.46
C SER A 5 42.88 16.89 29.07
N SER A 6 43.91 16.04 28.99
CA SER A 6 44.62 15.76 27.73
C SER A 6 44.12 14.53 26.97
N LYS A 7 43.19 13.74 27.52
CA LYS A 7 42.59 12.59 26.81
C LYS A 7 41.40 12.98 25.93
N GLU A 8 40.60 13.97 26.34
CA GLU A 8 39.44 14.47 25.56
C GLU A 8 39.82 15.00 24.16
N PRO A 9 40.84 15.85 23.96
CA PRO A 9 41.14 16.40 22.64
C PRO A 9 41.69 15.34 21.66
N VAL A 10 42.39 14.32 22.15
CA VAL A 10 42.91 13.22 21.30
C VAL A 10 41.79 12.29 20.87
N VAL A 11 40.89 11.91 21.79
CA VAL A 11 39.70 11.09 21.46
C VAL A 11 38.75 11.86 20.52
N GLN A 12 38.60 13.18 20.70
CA GLN A 12 37.83 14.03 19.81
C GLN A 12 38.47 14.17 18.41
N SER A 13 39.80 14.20 18.34
CA SER A 13 40.52 14.17 17.05
C SER A 13 40.36 12.83 16.34
N GLU A 14 40.49 11.70 17.05
CA GLU A 14 40.33 10.36 16.47
C GLU A 14 38.90 10.11 15.95
N THR A 15 37.90 10.56 16.71
CA THR A 15 36.49 10.50 16.28
C THR A 15 36.22 11.41 15.08
N SER A 16 36.77 12.62 15.04
CA SER A 16 36.68 13.50 13.86
C SER A 16 37.29 12.86 12.62
N MET A 17 38.49 12.29 12.74
CA MET A 17 39.17 11.61 11.62
C MET A 17 38.39 10.38 11.12
N ALA A 18 37.73 9.64 12.02
CA ALA A 18 36.86 8.53 11.65
C ALA A 18 35.62 9.00 10.89
N ILE A 19 35.02 10.12 11.31
CA ILE A 19 33.88 10.75 10.62
C ILE A 19 34.30 11.22 9.23
N ASP A 20 35.42 11.94 9.11
CA ASP A 20 35.92 12.43 7.81
C ASP A 20 36.17 11.27 6.83
N ARG A 21 36.73 10.16 7.32
CA ARG A 21 36.91 8.95 6.52
C ARG A 21 35.57 8.37 6.05
N SER A 22 34.57 8.27 6.92
CA SER A 22 33.23 7.81 6.56
C SER A 22 32.59 8.71 5.51
N ILE A 23 32.74 10.03 5.63
CA ILE A 23 32.20 11.01 4.67
C ILE A 23 32.85 10.83 3.29
N GLU A 24 34.17 10.62 3.23
CA GLU A 24 34.86 10.38 1.96
C GLU A 24 34.42 9.06 1.30
N GLU A 25 34.25 8.00 2.08
CA GLU A 25 33.77 6.70 1.60
C GLU A 25 32.34 6.81 1.06
N ASP A 26 31.45 7.49 1.80
CA ASP A 26 30.08 7.76 1.35
C ASP A 26 30.04 8.65 0.10
N SER A 27 30.91 9.67 0.01
CA SER A 27 31.02 10.51 -1.19
C SER A 27 31.40 9.69 -2.43
N LYS A 28 32.34 8.75 -2.29
CA LYS A 28 32.74 7.84 -3.39
C LYS A 28 31.60 6.89 -3.76
N ARG A 29 30.83 6.40 -2.79
CA ARG A 29 29.65 5.54 -3.01
C ARG A 29 28.54 6.30 -3.73
N LEU A 30 28.17 7.48 -3.24
CA LEU A 30 27.13 8.33 -3.82
C LEU A 30 27.45 8.75 -5.26
N LYS A 31 28.72 9.03 -5.58
CA LYS A 31 29.16 9.34 -6.95
C LYS A 31 28.95 8.18 -7.94
N ARG A 32 28.88 6.94 -7.45
CA ARG A 32 28.64 5.74 -8.27
C ARG A 32 27.17 5.33 -8.31
N GLU A 33 26.34 5.92 -7.45
CA GLU A 33 24.91 5.61 -7.37
C GLU A 33 24.14 6.33 -8.49
N CYS A 34 23.35 5.58 -9.25
CA CYS A 34 22.43 6.15 -10.25
C CYS A 34 21.08 6.44 -9.59
N LYS A 35 20.69 7.72 -9.52
CA LYS A 35 19.38 8.13 -8.99
C LYS A 35 18.36 8.23 -10.12
N ILE A 36 17.25 7.52 -9.97
CA ILE A 36 16.15 7.49 -10.94
C ILE A 36 14.92 8.12 -10.30
N LEU A 37 14.31 9.10 -10.96
CA LEU A 37 13.04 9.71 -10.56
C LEU A 37 11.93 9.26 -11.51
N LEU A 38 10.90 8.61 -10.95
CA LEU A 38 9.72 8.18 -11.71
C LEU A 38 8.60 9.23 -11.57
N LEU A 39 8.14 9.78 -12.69
CA LEU A 39 7.07 10.78 -12.75
C LEU A 39 5.86 10.22 -13.51
N GLY A 40 4.66 10.68 -13.15
CA GLY A 40 3.39 10.27 -13.76
C GLY A 40 2.19 10.54 -12.86
N GLY A 41 0.98 10.56 -13.43
CA GLY A 41 -0.28 10.78 -12.69
C GLY A 41 -0.58 9.71 -11.63
N GLY A 42 -1.69 9.86 -10.89
CA GLY A 42 -2.20 8.80 -10.01
C GLY A 42 -2.32 7.47 -10.77
N GLU A 43 -2.03 6.36 -10.09
CA GLU A 43 -2.23 5.00 -10.63
C GLU A 43 -1.46 4.62 -11.91
N SER A 44 -0.56 5.49 -12.40
CA SER A 44 0.26 5.27 -13.60
C SER A 44 1.31 4.15 -13.51
N GLY A 45 1.22 3.25 -12.52
CA GLY A 45 2.12 2.10 -12.36
C GLY A 45 3.50 2.39 -11.77
N LYS A 46 3.81 3.61 -11.30
CA LYS A 46 5.13 3.94 -10.71
C LYS A 46 5.53 2.99 -9.58
N SER A 47 4.62 2.76 -8.63
CA SER A 47 4.84 1.83 -7.52
C SER A 47 5.04 0.41 -8.04
N THR A 48 4.34 0.01 -9.10
CA THR A 48 4.50 -1.30 -9.73
C THR A 48 5.89 -1.46 -10.32
N ILE A 49 6.45 -0.46 -11.00
CA ILE A 49 7.83 -0.48 -11.50
C ILE A 49 8.83 -0.67 -10.36
N VAL A 50 8.68 0.08 -9.26
CA VAL A 50 9.56 -0.07 -8.09
C VAL A 50 9.44 -1.47 -7.46
N LYS A 51 8.22 -2.01 -7.36
CA LYS A 51 7.98 -3.38 -6.87
C LYS A 51 8.64 -4.42 -7.78
N GLN A 52 8.59 -4.26 -9.10
CA GLN A 52 9.27 -5.14 -10.05
C GLN A 52 10.80 -5.07 -9.92
N MET A 53 11.36 -3.88 -9.67
CA MET A 53 12.80 -3.75 -9.39
C MET A 53 13.21 -4.55 -8.14
N LYS A 54 12.39 -4.57 -7.08
CA LYS A 54 12.64 -5.40 -5.90
C LYS A 54 12.59 -6.90 -6.24
N ILE A 55 11.61 -7.33 -7.04
CA ILE A 55 11.47 -8.73 -7.47
C ILE A 55 12.69 -9.20 -8.27
N ILE A 56 13.14 -8.40 -9.24
CA ILE A 56 14.18 -8.81 -10.20
C ILE A 56 15.60 -8.62 -9.63
N HIS A 57 15.81 -7.61 -8.78
CA HIS A 57 17.15 -7.18 -8.37
C HIS A 57 17.42 -7.19 -6.85
N GLN A 58 16.44 -7.51 -6.00
CA GLN A 58 16.59 -7.49 -4.53
C GLN A 58 16.01 -8.73 -3.85
N ASP A 59 16.20 -9.92 -4.45
CA ASP A 59 15.78 -11.22 -3.89
C ASP A 59 14.28 -11.34 -3.56
N GLY A 60 13.43 -10.49 -4.15
CA GLY A 60 11.98 -10.53 -3.96
C GLY A 60 11.51 -10.05 -2.60
N TYR A 61 10.39 -10.62 -2.14
CA TYR A 61 9.71 -10.22 -0.91
C TYR A 61 9.87 -11.28 0.17
N THR A 62 10.29 -10.84 1.35
CA THR A 62 10.34 -11.69 2.54
C THR A 62 8.92 -11.95 3.06
N ARG A 63 8.77 -12.95 3.93
CA ARG A 63 7.48 -13.22 4.58
C ARG A 63 6.97 -12.01 5.36
N ASP A 64 7.85 -11.28 6.02
CA ASP A 64 7.49 -10.09 6.80
C ASP A 64 7.04 -8.94 5.88
N ASP A 65 7.68 -8.76 4.72
CA ASP A 65 7.21 -7.80 3.71
C ASP A 65 5.79 -8.15 3.22
N LEU A 66 5.54 -9.43 2.92
CA LEU A 66 4.22 -9.90 2.47
C LEU A 66 3.15 -9.68 3.54
N MET A 67 3.50 -9.93 4.81
CA MET A 67 2.60 -9.68 5.94
C MET A 67 2.30 -8.18 6.10
N ALA A 68 3.29 -7.30 5.86
CA ALA A 68 3.07 -5.86 5.86
C ALA A 68 2.15 -5.41 4.70
N HIS A 69 2.17 -6.08 3.56
CA HIS A 69 1.27 -5.79 2.44
C HIS A 69 -0.18 -6.26 2.66
N ARG A 70 -0.43 -7.15 3.62
CA ARG A 70 -1.77 -7.69 3.90
C ARG A 70 -2.80 -6.61 4.21
N SER A 71 -2.44 -5.58 4.99
CA SER A 71 -3.35 -4.47 5.30
C SER A 71 -3.75 -3.70 4.05
N THR A 72 -2.81 -3.50 3.12
CA THR A 72 -3.08 -2.86 1.82
C THR A 72 -4.04 -3.69 0.97
N VAL A 73 -3.89 -5.02 0.96
CA VAL A 73 -4.81 -5.91 0.25
C VAL A 73 -6.23 -5.77 0.81
N TYR A 74 -6.40 -5.85 2.14
CA TYR A 74 -7.72 -5.69 2.75
C TYR A 74 -8.35 -4.33 2.50
N LYS A 75 -7.54 -3.26 2.57
CA LYS A 75 -7.99 -1.92 2.24
C LYS A 75 -8.49 -1.84 0.79
N ASN A 76 -7.67 -2.25 -0.17
CA ASN A 76 -8.03 -2.18 -1.58
C ASN A 76 -9.28 -3.02 -1.88
N THR A 77 -9.41 -4.20 -1.27
CA THR A 77 -10.61 -5.03 -1.42
C THR A 77 -11.86 -4.33 -0.86
N LEU A 78 -11.78 -3.74 0.34
CA LEU A 78 -12.92 -3.04 0.95
C LEU A 78 -13.28 -1.76 0.18
N ASP A 79 -12.28 -0.95 -0.17
CA ASP A 79 -12.48 0.29 -0.92
C ASP A 79 -13.13 -0.02 -2.28
N SER A 80 -12.66 -1.07 -2.98
CA SER A 80 -13.20 -1.46 -4.30
C SER A 80 -14.65 -1.93 -4.22
N ILE A 81 -15.00 -2.78 -3.24
CA ILE A 81 -16.39 -3.25 -3.10
C ILE A 81 -17.32 -2.11 -2.65
N GLN A 82 -16.84 -1.19 -1.80
CA GLN A 82 -17.63 -0.02 -1.38
C GLN A 82 -17.88 0.93 -2.56
N SER A 83 -16.87 1.18 -3.40
CA SER A 83 -17.04 1.94 -4.64
C SER A 83 -18.04 1.27 -5.58
N LEU A 84 -17.99 -0.05 -5.72
CA LEU A 84 -18.92 -0.79 -6.57
C LEU A 84 -20.36 -0.72 -6.04
N ILE A 85 -20.58 -0.90 -4.74
CA ILE A 85 -21.90 -0.76 -4.12
C ILE A 85 -22.45 0.65 -4.32
N ALA A 86 -21.64 1.68 -4.11
CA ALA A 86 -22.04 3.06 -4.35
C ALA A 86 -22.37 3.33 -5.83
N ALA A 87 -21.65 2.68 -6.76
CA ALA A 87 -21.95 2.77 -8.18
C ALA A 87 -23.32 2.15 -8.53
N VAL A 88 -23.62 0.96 -7.98
CA VAL A 88 -24.94 0.32 -8.12
C VAL A 88 -26.07 1.26 -7.71
N GLU A 89 -25.94 1.92 -6.56
CA GLU A 89 -26.93 2.90 -6.07
C GLU A 89 -27.02 4.13 -7.00
N SER A 90 -25.89 4.69 -7.43
CA SER A 90 -25.87 5.88 -8.29
C SER A 90 -26.44 5.62 -9.69
N PHE A 91 -26.32 4.39 -10.19
CA PHE A 91 -26.92 3.93 -11.43
C PHE A 91 -28.38 3.49 -11.29
N GLN A 92 -28.96 3.61 -10.08
CA GLN A 92 -30.33 3.21 -9.79
C GLN A 92 -30.59 1.72 -10.09
N LEU A 93 -29.54 0.90 -9.97
CA LEU A 93 -29.63 -0.55 -10.07
C LEU A 93 -30.07 -1.12 -8.71
N THR A 94 -30.71 -2.27 -8.72
CA THR A 94 -31.20 -2.93 -7.50
C THR A 94 -30.65 -4.34 -7.45
N PHE A 95 -30.06 -4.71 -6.31
CA PHE A 95 -29.60 -6.08 -6.08
C PHE A 95 -30.77 -7.08 -6.21
N ALA A 96 -30.46 -8.30 -6.65
CA ALA A 96 -31.50 -9.28 -6.97
C ALA A 96 -32.37 -9.68 -5.77
N THR A 97 -31.84 -9.61 -4.55
CA THR A 97 -32.56 -9.95 -3.32
C THR A 97 -32.34 -8.93 -2.20
N PRO A 98 -33.32 -8.76 -1.28
CA PRO A 98 -33.15 -7.90 -0.11
C PRO A 98 -32.00 -8.33 0.81
N GLU A 99 -31.67 -9.63 0.83
CA GLU A 99 -30.56 -10.16 1.63
C GLU A 99 -29.20 -9.64 1.16
N ILE A 100 -29.02 -9.49 -0.17
CA ILE A 100 -27.81 -8.93 -0.77
C ILE A 100 -27.72 -7.44 -0.44
N GLN A 101 -28.83 -6.70 -0.49
CA GLN A 101 -28.87 -5.29 -0.08
C GLN A 101 -28.42 -5.12 1.38
N ILE A 102 -28.95 -5.93 2.30
CA ILE A 102 -28.56 -5.87 3.73
C ILE A 102 -27.05 -6.13 3.90
N LYS A 103 -26.47 -7.06 3.13
CA LYS A 103 -25.03 -7.32 3.13
C LYS A 103 -24.23 -6.14 2.57
N ALA A 104 -24.71 -5.52 1.49
CA ALA A 104 -24.09 -4.35 0.89
C ALA A 104 -24.06 -3.17 1.87
N ASP A 105 -25.20 -2.86 2.51
CA ASP A 105 -25.32 -1.79 3.50
C ASP A 105 -24.34 -1.99 4.67
N LYS A 106 -24.22 -3.24 5.16
CA LYS A 106 -23.25 -3.59 6.21
C LYS A 106 -21.81 -3.32 5.78
N LEU A 107 -21.42 -3.76 4.58
CA LEU A 107 -20.07 -3.51 4.06
C LEU A 107 -19.82 -2.02 3.83
N LEU A 108 -20.82 -1.28 3.34
CA LEU A 108 -20.75 0.16 3.11
C LEU A 108 -20.57 0.95 4.40
N ALA A 109 -21.07 0.45 5.54
CA ALA A 109 -20.90 1.05 6.86
C ALA A 109 -19.53 0.75 7.51
N LEU A 110 -18.76 -0.23 7.01
CA LEU A 110 -17.47 -0.59 7.60
C LEU A 110 -16.44 0.53 7.43
N ARG A 111 -15.87 1.00 8.54
CA ARG A 111 -14.75 1.96 8.59
C ARG A 111 -13.64 1.43 9.51
N PRO A 112 -12.91 0.40 9.10
CA PRO A 112 -11.83 -0.15 9.92
C PRO A 112 -10.55 0.70 9.82
N ASP A 113 -9.75 0.68 10.88
CA ASP A 113 -8.39 1.19 10.86
C ASP A 113 -7.45 0.14 10.25
N PHE A 114 -6.78 0.48 9.15
CA PHE A 114 -5.85 -0.41 8.44
C PHE A 114 -4.42 -0.32 9.00
N ASP A 115 -4.28 -0.29 10.32
CA ASP A 115 -3.00 -0.22 11.05
C ASP A 115 -2.22 -1.55 11.07
N GLY A 116 -2.77 -2.60 10.45
CA GLY A 116 -2.22 -3.95 10.43
C GLY A 116 -2.91 -4.92 11.40
N SER A 117 -3.73 -4.42 12.33
CA SER A 117 -4.54 -5.26 13.21
C SER A 117 -5.82 -5.76 12.55
N TYR A 118 -6.39 -4.96 11.64
CA TYR A 118 -7.63 -5.31 10.96
C TYR A 118 -7.49 -6.56 10.09
N LYS A 119 -8.52 -7.41 10.18
CA LYS A 119 -8.68 -8.59 9.34
C LYS A 119 -10.07 -8.61 8.75
N LEU A 120 -10.14 -8.78 7.44
CA LEU A 120 -11.39 -9.09 6.77
C LEU A 120 -11.88 -10.46 7.27
N SER A 121 -13.07 -10.52 7.86
CA SER A 121 -13.66 -11.76 8.37
C SER A 121 -14.14 -12.65 7.22
N GLN A 122 -14.37 -13.93 7.50
CA GLN A 122 -14.95 -14.84 6.50
C GLN A 122 -16.34 -14.36 6.06
N GLU A 123 -17.17 -13.87 7.00
CA GLU A 123 -18.49 -13.32 6.68
C GLU A 123 -18.42 -12.14 5.71
N HIS A 124 -17.43 -11.26 5.87
CA HIS A 124 -17.21 -10.15 4.94
C HIS A 124 -16.81 -10.69 3.57
N ALA A 125 -15.88 -11.64 3.51
CA ALA A 125 -15.44 -12.25 2.25
C ALA A 125 -16.59 -12.92 1.49
N ASP A 126 -17.44 -13.68 2.20
CA ASP A 126 -18.62 -14.34 1.61
C ASP A 126 -19.63 -13.30 1.09
N SER A 127 -19.82 -12.20 1.82
CA SER A 127 -20.70 -11.11 1.41
C SER A 127 -20.17 -10.40 0.16
N ILE A 128 -18.87 -10.15 0.08
CA ILE A 128 -18.22 -9.57 -1.10
C ILE A 128 -18.42 -10.50 -2.31
N ALA A 129 -18.15 -11.80 -2.16
CA ALA A 129 -18.29 -12.76 -3.25
C ALA A 129 -19.71 -12.82 -3.82
N ILE A 130 -20.73 -12.80 -2.94
CA ILE A 130 -22.14 -12.79 -3.36
C ILE A 130 -22.48 -11.47 -4.08
N ILE A 131 -22.05 -10.32 -3.55
CA ILE A 131 -22.34 -9.01 -4.15
C ILE A 131 -21.67 -8.88 -5.52
N THR A 132 -20.39 -9.25 -5.66
CA THR A 132 -19.67 -9.17 -6.93
C THR A 132 -20.29 -10.07 -8.01
N SER A 133 -20.97 -11.15 -7.62
CA SER A 133 -21.65 -12.06 -8.55
C SER A 133 -23.08 -11.63 -8.88
N ASP A 134 -23.62 -10.58 -8.23
CA ASP A 134 -24.98 -10.11 -8.46
C ASP A 134 -25.09 -9.37 -9.82
N PRO A 135 -26.18 -9.57 -10.58
CA PRO A 135 -26.35 -8.90 -11.87
C PRO A 135 -26.25 -7.37 -11.82
N ALA A 136 -26.69 -6.73 -10.72
CA ALA A 136 -26.58 -5.29 -10.56
C ALA A 136 -25.13 -4.84 -10.44
N ALA A 137 -24.30 -5.58 -9.68
CA ALA A 137 -22.88 -5.29 -9.55
C ALA A 137 -22.13 -5.52 -10.86
N VAL A 138 -22.46 -6.60 -11.58
CA VAL A 138 -21.88 -6.87 -12.91
C VAL A 138 -22.24 -5.75 -13.90
N ALA A 139 -23.50 -5.33 -13.94
CA ALA A 139 -23.94 -4.21 -14.79
C ALA A 139 -23.29 -2.87 -14.41
N ALA A 140 -23.01 -2.65 -13.11
CA ALA A 140 -22.24 -1.49 -12.68
C ALA A 140 -20.77 -1.57 -13.14
N LEU A 141 -20.12 -2.74 -13.03
CA LEU A 141 -18.73 -2.94 -13.49
C LEU A 141 -18.56 -2.74 -15.00
N GLU A 142 -19.55 -3.10 -15.82
CA GLU A 142 -19.56 -2.80 -17.26
C GLU A 142 -19.49 -1.29 -17.55
N ARG A 143 -19.86 -0.46 -16.56
CA ARG A 143 -19.81 1.01 -16.57
C ARG A 143 -18.73 1.56 -15.64
N SER A 144 -17.67 0.78 -15.39
CA SER A 144 -16.54 1.15 -14.53
C SER A 144 -15.82 2.44 -14.95
N ASN A 145 -15.96 2.88 -16.19
CA ASN A 145 -15.45 4.16 -16.67
C ASN A 145 -16.26 5.39 -16.19
N GLU A 146 -17.43 5.19 -15.58
CA GLU A 146 -18.31 6.26 -15.09
C GLU A 146 -18.14 6.54 -13.59
N PHE A 147 -17.35 5.74 -12.87
CA PHE A 147 -17.02 5.95 -11.46
C PHE A 147 -15.57 5.59 -11.17
N TYR A 148 -15.07 5.95 -10.00
CA TYR A 148 -13.72 5.59 -9.59
C TYR A 148 -13.70 4.21 -8.93
N ILE A 149 -12.96 3.29 -9.54
CA ILE A 149 -12.61 1.98 -8.99
C ILE A 149 -11.13 1.73 -9.25
N ILE A 150 -10.46 1.04 -8.32
CA ILE A 150 -9.04 0.71 -8.46
C ILE A 150 -8.84 -0.21 -9.66
N ASP A 151 -7.88 0.07 -10.53
CA ASP A 151 -7.57 -0.73 -11.74
C ASP A 151 -7.40 -2.24 -11.47
N SER A 152 -6.90 -2.62 -10.28
CA SER A 152 -6.72 -4.03 -9.91
C SER A 152 -8.00 -4.76 -9.53
N ALA A 153 -9.13 -4.05 -9.46
CA ALA A 153 -10.44 -4.58 -9.08
C ALA A 153 -11.43 -4.65 -10.25
N ALA A 154 -11.21 -3.88 -11.31
CA ALA A 154 -11.94 -3.98 -12.57
C ALA A 154 -11.49 -5.23 -13.36
#